data_AF-A0A0R2D6K7-F1
#
_entry.id   AF-A0A0R2D6K7-F1
#
_cell.length_a   1.000
_cell.length_b   1.000
_cell.length_c   1.000
_cell.angle_alpha   90.00
_cell.angle_beta   90.00
_cell.angle_gamma   90.00
#
_symmetry.space_group_name_H-M   'P 1'
#
loop_
_entity.id
_entity.type
_entity.pdbx_description
1 polymer ?
#
loop_
_entity_poly.entity_id
_entity_poly.type
_entity_poly.pdbx_seq_one_letter_code
_entity_poly.pdbx_strand_id
1 'polypeptide(L)' 'MDEPLLNIDVQLREKARDEIQNLHEENQQTIVYVTHDQLETMALGDRIAIIKKKHLH' A
#
# COMPACT_ATOMS: atom_id res chain seq x y z
N MET A 1 7.66 -3.03 5.99
CA MET A 1 6.61 -3.92 6.53
C MET A 1 6.17 -4.78 5.37
N ASP A 2 6.46 -6.07 5.38
CA ASP A 2 5.84 -6.99 4.43
C ASP A 2 4.38 -7.14 4.84
N GLU A 3 3.47 -6.67 3.98
CA GLU A 3 2.02 -6.83 4.08
C GLU A 3 1.38 -6.36 5.40
N PRO A 4 1.43 -5.05 5.69
CA PRO A 4 1.04 -4.46 6.98
C PRO A 4 -0.43 -4.67 7.38
N LEU A 5 -1.32 -5.00 6.44
CA LEU A 5 -2.76 -5.14 6.67
C LEU A 5 -3.27 -6.59 6.50
N LEU A 6 -2.39 -7.56 6.23
CA LEU A 6 -2.82 -8.90 5.81
C LEU A 6 -3.55 -9.70 6.91
N ASN A 7 -3.38 -9.30 8.17
CA ASN A 7 -3.99 -9.96 9.33
C ASN A 7 -5.25 -9.23 9.85
N ILE A 8 -5.83 -8.34 9.04
CA ILE A 8 -6.99 -7.52 9.40
C ILE A 8 -8.20 -7.97 8.57
N ASP A 9 -9.37 -8.05 9.21
CA ASP A 9 -10.64 -8.37 8.55
C ASP A 9 -10.85 -7.49 7.30
N VAL A 10 -11.44 -8.05 6.25
CA VAL A 10 -11.63 -7.41 4.94
C VAL A 10 -12.25 -6.01 5.09
N GLN A 11 -13.23 -5.84 5.97
CA GLN A 11 -13.90 -4.55 6.17
C GLN A 11 -13.01 -3.52 6.87
N LEU A 12 -12.21 -3.97 7.84
CA LEU A 12 -11.32 -3.09 8.59
C LEU A 12 -10.07 -2.72 7.79
N ARG A 13 -9.67 -3.57 6.84
CA ARG A 13 -8.59 -3.31 5.88
C ARG A 13 -8.93 -2.18 4.90
N GLU A 14 -10.17 -2.11 4.42
CA GLU A 14 -10.62 -1.04 3.53
C GLU A 14 -10.58 0.31 4.26
N LYS A 15 -11.11 0.35 5.48
CA LYS A 15 -11.07 1.56 6.32
C LYS A 15 -9.65 2.03 6.66
N ALA A 16 -8.77 1.11 7.04
CA ALA A 16 -7.37 1.44 7.34
C ALA A 16 -6.64 1.99 6.10
N ARG A 17 -7.03 1.51 4.91
CA ARG A 17 -6.48 1.99 3.64
C ARG A 17 -6.90 3.44 3.36
N ASP A 18 -8.18 3.74 3.55
CA ASP A 18 -8.70 5.10 3.40
C ASP A 18 -8.03 6.07 4.37
N GLU A 19 -7.81 5.65 5.62
CA GLU A 19 -7.09 6.46 6.62
C GLU A 19 -5.63 6.73 6.21
N ILE A 20 -4.91 5.74 5.69
CA ILE A 20 -3.53 5.92 5.19
C ILE A 20 -3.49 6.88 4.01
N GLN A 21 -4.47 6.79 3.09
CA GLN A 21 -4.55 7.68 1.94
C GLN A 21 -4.85 9.13 2.34
N ASN A 22 -5.80 9.34 3.25
CA ASN A 22 -6.09 10.68 3.79
C ASN A 22 -4.88 11.27 4.50
N LEU A 23 -4.17 10.47 5.32
CA LEU A 23 -2.95 10.93 6.01
C LEU A 23 -1.83 11.30 5.03
N HIS A 24 -1.70 10.58 3.92
CA HIS A 24 -0.75 10.89 2.83
C HIS A 24 -1.08 12.22 2.18
N GLU A 25 -2.36 12.42 1.82
CA GLU A 25 -2.84 13.65 1.17
C GLU A 25 -2.70 14.87 2.09
N GLU A 26 -2.99 14.73 3.38
CA GLU A 26 -2.91 15.81 4.36
C GLU A 26 -1.47 16.19 4.75
N ASN A 27 -0.57 15.21 4.89
CA ASN A 27 0.77 15.45 5.43
C ASN A 27 1.89 15.51 4.37
N GLN A 28 1.59 15.21 3.11
CA GLN A 28 2.56 15.11 1.99
C GLN A 28 3.80 14.25 2.31
N GLN A 29 3.67 13.32 3.27
CA GLN A 29 4.80 12.49 3.69
C GLN A 29 5.04 11.40 2.66
N THR A 30 6.31 11.05 2.41
CA THR A 30 6.61 9.94 1.50
C THR A 30 6.32 8.61 2.21
N ILE A 31 5.24 7.93 1.80
CA ILE A 31 4.86 6.61 2.31
C ILE A 31 5.28 5.54 1.30
N VAL A 32 5.88 4.46 1.80
CA VAL A 32 6.23 3.27 1.00
C VAL A 32 5.39 2.10 1.48
N TYR A 33 4.52 1.59 0.62
CA TYR A 33 3.67 0.44 0.87
C TYR A 33 4.17 -0.79 0.10
N VAL A 34 4.21 -1.96 0.74
CA VAL A 34 4.65 -3.21 0.12
C VAL A 34 3.55 -4.25 0.33
N THR A 35 3.04 -4.79 -0.78
CA THR A 35 2.01 -5.82 -0.82
C THR A 35 2.32 -6.81 -1.93
N HIS A 36 1.88 -8.06 -1.79
CA HIS A 36 1.87 -9.02 -2.90
C HIS A 36 0.63 -8.88 -3.79
N ASP A 37 -0.34 -8.04 -3.41
CA ASP A 37 -1.52 -7.74 -4.21
C ASP A 37 -1.29 -6.55 -5.18
N GLN A 38 -1.25 -6.87 -6.46
CA GLN A 38 -1.02 -5.88 -7.52
C GLN A 38 -2.23 -4.94 -7.70
N LEU A 39 -3.46 -5.41 -7.50
CA LEU A 39 -4.66 -4.60 -7.67
C LEU A 39 -4.70 -3.47 -6.64
N GLU A 40 -4.35 -3.79 -5.40
CA GLU A 40 -4.21 -2.83 -4.31
C GLU A 40 -3.15 -1.77 -4.61
N THR A 41 -2.06 -2.17 -5.26
CA THR A 41 -0.96 -1.27 -5.64
C THR A 41 -1.39 -0.25 -6.71
N MET A 42 -2.25 -0.66 -7.65
CA MET A 42 -2.76 0.24 -8.69
C MET A 42 -3.77 1.26 -8.16
N ALA A 43 -4.42 0.99 -7.03
CA ALA A 43 -5.40 1.88 -6.43
C ALA A 43 -4.75 2.96 -5.55
N LEU A 44 -3.66 2.64 -4.85
CA LEU A 44 -3.01 3.52 -3.87
C LEU A 44 -1.75 4.23 -4.39
N GLY A 45 -1.09 3.67 -5.40
CA GLY A 45 0.25 4.10 -5.77
C GLY A 45 0.27 5.27 -6.74
N ASP A 46 0.82 6.40 -6.32
CA ASP A 46 1.26 7.46 -7.24
C ASP A 46 2.39 6.97 -8.16
N ARG A 47 3.25 6.09 -7.63
CA ARG A 47 4.38 5.46 -8.33
C ARG A 47 4.47 4.00 -7.91
N ILE A 48 4.59 3.11 -8.90
CA ILE A 48 4.61 1.67 -8.70
C ILE A 48 5.99 1.13 -9.08
N ALA A 49 6.60 0.31 -8.22
CA ALA A 49 7.82 -0.44 -8.50
C ALA A 49 7.57 -1.93 -8.25
N ILE A 50 8.06 -2.79 -9.15
CA ILE A 50 7.82 -4.24 -9.06
C ILE A 50 9.13 -4.94 -8.71
N ILE A 51 9.13 -5.69 -7.60
CA ILE A 51 10.28 -6.52 -7.22
C ILE A 51 10.04 -7.95 -7.69
N LYS A 52 10.92 -8.47 -8.54
CA LYS A 52 10.89 -9.86 -9.02
C LYS A 52 12.25 -10.52 -8.82
N LYS A 53 12.30 -11.64 -8.09
CA LYS A 53 13.55 -12.42 -7.88
C LYS A 53 14.76 -11.55 -7.49
N LYS A 54 14.57 -10.65 -6.52
CA LYS A 54 15.59 -9.68 -6.05
C LYS A 54 16.05 -8.64 -7.08
N HIS A 55 15.33 -8.47 -8.19
CA HIS A 55 15.54 -7.38 -9.15
C HIS A 55 14.37 -6.41 -9.08
N LEU A 56 14.68 -5.11 -9.01
CA LEU A 56 13.73 -4.00 -9.07
C LEU A 56 13.53 -3.64 -10.56
N HIS A 57 12.29 -3.70 -11.03
CA HIS A 57 11.89 -3.31 -12.39
C HIS A 57 11.07 -2.03 -12.38
#